data_AF-A0A3E1DK14-F1
#
_entry.id   AF-A0A3E1DK14-F1
#
_cell.length_a   1.000
_cell.length_b   1.000
_cell.length_c   1.000
_cell.angle_alpha   90.00
_cell.angle_beta   90.00
_cell.angle_gamma   90.00
#
_symmetry.space_group_name_H-M   'P 1'
#
loop_
_entity.id
_entity.type
_entity.pdbx_description
1 polymer ?
#
loop_
_entity_poly.entity_id
_entity_poly.type
_entity_poly.pdbx_seq_one_letter_code
_entity_poly.pdbx_strand_id
1 'polypeptide(L)'
;MEQQNGKTLPMRALAERRRHAVKLREKGMLVNDVAREYKLSRGTVIAAHKAYCLDGWVGMALKPRGRSTGVGRRLNAEQGSEVQKLIRDKTPDQIKMPYALWSRAAVMELIEQRFKIKLPVRAVGTYLAR
;
A
#
# COMPACT_ATOMS: atom_id res chain seq x y z
N MET A 1 0.83 25.90 21.92
CA MET A 1 -0.30 25.53 21.04
C MET A 1 0.18 24.50 20.03
N GLU A 2 -0.29 23.26 20.13
CA GLU A 2 0.22 22.13 19.34
C GLU A 2 -0.22 22.20 17.87
N GLN A 3 0.76 22.34 16.97
CA GLN A 3 0.54 22.21 15.54
C GLN A 3 0.29 20.73 15.23
N GLN A 4 -0.98 20.34 15.07
CA GLN A 4 -1.33 18.96 14.72
C GLN A 4 -0.67 18.57 13.38
N ASN A 5 0.29 17.66 13.47
CA ASN A 5 1.07 17.20 12.34
C ASN A 5 0.18 16.43 11.35
N GLY A 6 0.09 16.88 10.09
CA GLY A 6 -0.70 16.21 9.05
C GLY A 6 -0.28 14.75 8.76
N LYS A 7 0.88 14.34 9.30
CA LYS A 7 1.38 12.95 9.28
C LYS A 7 0.62 12.01 10.22
N THR A 8 -0.03 12.52 11.26
CA THR A 8 -0.70 11.72 12.30
C THR A 8 -2.21 11.52 12.01
N LEU A 9 -2.81 12.37 11.18
CA LEU A 9 -4.24 12.27 10.88
C LEU A 9 -4.59 11.07 9.97
N PRO A 10 -5.73 10.40 10.22
CA PRO A 10 -6.25 9.36 9.34
C PRO A 10 -6.54 9.93 7.95
N MET A 11 -6.29 9.13 6.91
CA MET A 11 -6.36 9.56 5.50
C MET A 11 -7.73 10.13 5.14
N ARG A 12 -8.81 9.58 5.70
CA ARG A 12 -10.19 10.08 5.51
C ARG A 12 -10.37 11.51 6.02
N ALA A 13 -9.91 11.79 7.25
CA ALA A 13 -10.00 13.13 7.84
C ALA A 13 -9.16 14.16 7.05
N LEU A 14 -8.01 13.75 6.50
CA LEU A 14 -7.21 14.63 5.63
C LEU A 14 -7.93 14.93 4.31
N ALA A 15 -8.60 13.94 3.72
CA ALA A 15 -9.36 14.11 2.48
C ALA A 15 -10.53 15.09 2.70
N GLU A 16 -11.26 14.95 3.80
CA GLU A 16 -12.34 15.87 4.17
C GLU A 16 -11.83 17.30 4.34
N ARG A 17 -10.75 17.52 5.11
CA ARG A 17 -10.15 18.85 5.27
C ARG A 17 -9.74 19.48 3.93
N ARG A 18 -9.16 18.69 3.01
CA ARG A 18 -8.82 19.18 1.65
C ARG A 18 -10.07 19.55 0.85
N ARG A 19 -11.14 18.75 0.93
CA ARG A 19 -12.42 19.05 0.26
C ARG A 19 -13.01 20.37 0.75
N HIS A 20 -13.05 20.58 2.06
CA HIS A 20 -13.53 21.82 2.63
C HIS A 20 -12.65 23.02 2.25
N ALA A 21 -11.33 22.85 2.26
CA ALA A 21 -10.40 23.90 1.83
C ALA A 21 -10.65 24.34 0.38
N VAL A 22 -10.86 23.39 -0.54
CA VAL A 22 -11.17 23.72 -1.94
C VAL A 22 -12.52 24.41 -2.09
N LYS A 23 -13.57 23.96 -1.39
CA LYS A 23 -14.86 24.67 -1.40
C LYS A 23 -14.74 26.13 -0.96
N LEU A 24 -13.90 26.43 0.03
CA LEU A 24 -13.67 27.83 0.45
C LEU A 24 -12.83 28.62 -0.55
N ARG A 25 -11.88 27.96 -1.24
CA ARG A 25 -11.10 28.58 -2.31
C ARG A 25 -11.96 28.96 -3.52
N GLU A 26 -12.91 28.10 -3.90
CA GLU A 26 -13.89 28.42 -4.96
C GLU A 26 -14.83 29.57 -4.55
N LYS A 27 -15.07 29.76 -3.26
CA LYS A 27 -15.82 30.91 -2.71
C LYS A 27 -14.98 32.20 -2.61
N GLY A 28 -13.73 32.20 -3.07
CA GLY A 28 -12.87 33.40 -3.11
C GLY A 28 -12.05 33.68 -1.85
N MET A 29 -12.07 32.81 -0.83
CA MET A 29 -11.23 33.02 0.36
C MET A 29 -9.73 32.88 0.08
N LEU A 30 -8.91 33.68 0.77
CA LEU A 30 -7.46 33.66 0.65
C LEU A 30 -6.85 32.35 1.18
N VAL A 31 -5.72 31.91 0.58
CA VAL A 31 -5.03 30.67 0.95
C VAL A 31 -4.64 30.65 2.43
N ASN A 32 -4.22 31.78 2.98
CA ASN A 32 -3.77 31.88 4.37
C ASN A 32 -4.91 31.65 5.37
N ASP A 33 -6.09 32.22 5.10
CA ASP A 33 -7.25 32.09 5.98
C ASP A 33 -7.78 30.65 5.95
N VAL A 34 -7.87 30.05 4.76
CA VAL A 34 -8.26 28.63 4.59
C VAL A 34 -7.26 27.68 5.28
N ALA A 35 -5.96 27.97 5.19
CA ALA A 35 -4.91 27.19 5.84
C ALA A 35 -5.04 27.24 7.37
N ARG A 36 -5.32 28.42 7.94
CA ARG A 36 -5.53 28.62 9.37
C ARG A 36 -6.79 27.90 9.86
N GLU A 37 -7.90 28.05 9.15
CA GLU A 37 -9.20 27.46 9.51
C GLU A 37 -9.15 25.93 9.59
N TYR A 38 -8.62 25.28 8.55
CA TYR A 38 -8.58 23.81 8.48
C TYR A 38 -7.29 23.19 9.02
N LYS A 39 -6.42 23.99 9.64
CA LYS A 39 -5.11 23.57 10.17
C LYS A 39 -4.30 22.80 9.11
N LEU A 40 -4.26 23.32 7.89
CA LEU A 40 -3.50 22.77 6.76
C LEU A 40 -2.31 23.67 6.46
N SER A 41 -1.23 23.11 5.89
CA SER A 41 -0.16 23.96 5.36
C SER A 41 -0.63 24.68 4.10
N ARG A 42 -0.14 25.91 3.89
CA ARG A 42 -0.42 26.70 2.67
C ARG A 42 -0.17 25.92 1.39
N GLY A 43 0.95 25.18 1.33
CA GLY A 43 1.30 24.32 0.20
C GLY A 43 0.28 23.20 -0.03
N THR A 44 -0.31 22.63 1.03
CA THR A 44 -1.36 21.61 0.91
C THR A 44 -2.63 22.20 0.32
N VAL A 45 -3.02 23.40 0.75
CA VAL A 45 -4.21 24.10 0.21
C VAL A 45 -4.02 24.43 -1.27
N ILE A 46 -2.85 24.98 -1.64
CA ILE A 46 -2.52 25.29 -3.04
C ILE A 46 -2.51 24.02 -3.90
N ALA A 47 -1.84 22.96 -3.44
CA ALA A 47 -1.77 21.70 -4.18
C ALA A 47 -3.16 21.06 -4.36
N ALA A 48 -4.00 21.07 -3.32
CA ALA A 48 -5.35 20.55 -3.40
C ALA A 48 -6.24 21.36 -4.36
N HIS A 49 -6.15 22.70 -4.32
CA HIS A 49 -6.89 23.58 -5.24
C HIS A 49 -6.43 23.40 -6.69
N LYS A 50 -5.11 23.35 -6.93
CA LYS A 50 -4.57 23.06 -8.28
C LYS A 50 -5.02 21.70 -8.82
N ALA A 51 -4.95 20.64 -8.00
CA ALA A 51 -5.41 19.31 -8.39
C ALA A 51 -6.91 19.30 -8.73
N TYR A 52 -7.71 20.12 -8.05
CA TYR A 52 -9.13 20.31 -8.37
C TYR A 52 -9.35 21.06 -9.67
N CYS A 53 -8.60 22.13 -9.94
CA CYS A 53 -8.72 22.86 -11.20
C CYS A 53 -8.33 22.01 -12.42
N LEU A 54 -7.41 21.06 -12.24
CA LEU A 54 -6.95 20.17 -13.32
C LEU A 54 -7.92 19.02 -13.59
N ASP A 55 -8.22 18.21 -12.56
CA ASP A 55 -8.95 16.94 -12.72
C ASP A 55 -10.18 16.83 -11.82
N GLY A 56 -10.69 17.96 -11.31
CA GLY A 56 -11.84 18.02 -10.41
C GLY A 56 -11.65 17.23 -9.12
N TRP A 57 -12.74 16.63 -8.62
CA TRP A 57 -12.68 15.81 -7.39
C TRP A 57 -11.84 14.53 -7.55
N VAL A 58 -11.63 14.07 -8.79
CA VAL A 58 -10.83 12.88 -9.10
C VAL A 58 -9.35 13.14 -8.86
N GLY A 59 -8.83 14.30 -9.30
CA GLY A 59 -7.43 14.71 -9.05
C GLY A 59 -7.09 14.88 -7.58
N MET A 60 -8.12 15.11 -6.75
CA MET A 60 -7.95 15.29 -5.31
C MET A 60 -7.95 13.97 -4.52
N ALA A 61 -8.16 12.83 -5.19
CA ALA A 61 -8.09 11.51 -4.56
C ALA A 61 -6.72 11.33 -3.90
N LEU A 62 -6.71 11.10 -2.57
CA LEU A 62 -5.48 10.83 -1.87
C LEU A 62 -4.92 9.49 -2.33
N LYS A 63 -3.69 9.51 -2.88
CA LYS A 63 -2.95 8.28 -3.15
C LYS A 63 -2.78 7.52 -1.82
N PRO A 64 -3.01 6.20 -1.79
CA PRO A 64 -2.79 5.41 -0.59
C PRO A 64 -1.39 5.65 -0.03
N ARG A 65 -1.30 5.85 1.28
CA ARG A 65 -0.02 6.03 1.96
C ARG A 65 0.75 4.70 1.98
N GLY A 66 2.06 4.77 1.76
CA GLY A 66 2.96 3.63 1.80
C GLY A 66 3.23 3.01 0.43
N ARG A 67 4.08 1.98 0.42
CA ARG A 67 4.38 1.21 -0.79
C ARG A 67 3.15 0.40 -1.18
N SER A 68 2.80 0.39 -2.46
CA SER A 68 1.69 -0.43 -2.96
C SER A 68 1.89 -1.89 -2.62
N THR A 69 0.79 -2.58 -2.30
CA THR A 69 0.80 -4.01 -1.99
C THR A 69 1.48 -4.78 -3.11
N GLY A 70 2.50 -5.58 -2.79
CA GLY A 70 3.24 -6.38 -3.76
C GLY A 70 4.53 -5.75 -4.29
N VAL A 71 4.73 -4.44 -4.17
CA VAL A 71 5.97 -3.81 -4.65
C VAL A 71 7.15 -4.17 -3.74
N GLY A 72 8.27 -4.54 -4.35
CA GLY A 72 9.47 -5.02 -3.65
C GLY A 72 9.37 -6.47 -3.16
N ARG A 73 8.36 -7.23 -3.58
CA ARG A 73 8.37 -8.69 -3.43
C ARG A 73 9.34 -9.31 -4.43
N ARG A 74 10.02 -10.38 -4.03
CA ARG A 74 10.86 -11.18 -4.93
C ARG A 74 10.02 -12.12 -5.81
N LEU A 75 8.87 -12.53 -5.30
CA LEU A 75 7.92 -13.44 -5.94
C LEU A 75 6.75 -12.62 -6.47
N ASN A 76 6.40 -12.81 -7.74
CA ASN A 76 5.23 -12.17 -8.33
C ASN A 76 3.93 -12.91 -7.90
N ALA A 77 2.78 -12.35 -8.26
CA ALA A 77 1.48 -12.91 -7.86
C ALA A 77 1.23 -14.30 -8.46
N GLU A 78 1.59 -14.51 -9.72
CA GLU A 78 1.38 -15.77 -10.45
C GLU A 78 2.21 -16.91 -9.85
N GLN A 79 3.50 -16.67 -9.59
CA GLN A 79 4.40 -17.60 -8.91
C GLN A 79 3.86 -17.97 -7.52
N GLY A 80 3.29 -16.99 -6.81
CA GLY A 80 2.71 -17.21 -5.47
C GLY A 80 1.51 -18.14 -5.53
N SER A 81 0.62 -17.90 -6.50
CA SER A 81 -0.54 -18.75 -6.75
C SER A 81 -0.13 -20.16 -7.19
N GLU A 82 0.91 -20.31 -8.01
CA GLU A 82 1.42 -21.62 -8.42
C GLU A 82 1.93 -22.41 -7.21
N VAL A 83 2.68 -21.77 -6.31
CA VAL A 83 3.17 -22.38 -5.08
C VAL A 83 2.02 -22.80 -4.17
N GLN A 84 1.01 -21.93 -3.97
CA GLN A 84 -0.17 -22.27 -3.16
C GLN A 84 -0.92 -23.47 -3.75
N LYS A 85 -1.10 -23.50 -5.08
CA LYS A 85 -1.74 -24.61 -5.78
C LYS A 85 -0.94 -25.91 -5.59
N LEU A 86 0.38 -25.85 -5.72
CA LEU A 86 1.23 -27.03 -5.58
C LEU A 86 1.25 -27.57 -4.14
N ILE A 87 1.23 -26.68 -3.14
CA ILE A 87 1.10 -27.05 -1.73
C ILE A 87 -0.24 -27.73 -1.45
N ARG A 88 -1.32 -27.26 -2.11
CA ARG A 88 -2.67 -27.83 -1.97
C ARG A 88 -2.80 -29.19 -2.65
N ASP A 89 -2.27 -29.31 -3.86
CA ASP A 89 -2.52 -30.46 -4.74
C ASP A 89 -1.52 -31.61 -4.52
N LYS A 90 -0.36 -31.32 -3.91
CA LYS A 90 0.72 -32.30 -3.74
C LYS A 90 1.30 -32.29 -2.33
N THR A 91 1.92 -33.39 -1.94
CA THR A 91 2.80 -33.46 -0.77
C THR A 91 4.27 -33.33 -1.18
N PRO A 92 5.20 -32.96 -0.26
CA PRO A 92 6.61 -32.89 -0.59
C PRO A 92 7.20 -34.23 -1.07
N ASP A 93 6.71 -35.35 -0.54
CA ASP A 93 7.10 -36.69 -0.98
C ASP A 93 6.78 -36.94 -2.46
N GLN A 94 5.59 -36.55 -2.93
CA GLN A 94 5.17 -36.71 -4.33
C GLN A 94 6.01 -35.89 -5.32
N ILE A 95 6.72 -34.87 -4.84
CA ILE A 95 7.65 -34.06 -5.64
C ILE A 95 9.11 -34.37 -5.31
N LYS A 96 9.37 -35.51 -4.65
CA LYS A 96 10.71 -36.04 -4.32
C LYS A 96 11.54 -35.11 -3.43
N MET A 97 10.88 -34.42 -2.50
CA MET A 97 11.57 -33.60 -1.50
C MET A 97 11.79 -34.39 -0.19
N PRO A 98 12.84 -34.11 0.58
CA PRO A 98 13.20 -34.85 1.80
C PRO A 98 12.32 -34.52 3.02
N TYR A 99 11.12 -33.99 2.82
CA TYR A 99 10.23 -33.56 3.91
C TYR A 99 8.98 -34.45 3.97
N ALA A 100 8.58 -34.83 5.19
CA ALA A 100 7.34 -35.59 5.38
C ALA A 100 6.08 -34.74 5.10
N LEU A 101 6.12 -33.44 5.41
CA LEU A 101 5.00 -32.49 5.26
C LEU A 101 5.49 -31.11 4.85
N TRP A 102 4.57 -30.26 4.39
CA TRP A 102 4.87 -28.88 4.05
C TRP A 102 5.27 -28.08 5.28
N SER A 103 6.56 -27.76 5.38
CA SER A 103 7.12 -26.82 6.33
C SER A 103 7.52 -25.52 5.63
N ARG A 104 7.79 -24.45 6.40
CA ARG A 104 8.30 -23.19 5.82
C ARG A 104 9.64 -23.39 5.09
N ALA A 105 10.46 -24.34 5.52
CA ALA A 105 11.71 -24.71 4.87
C ALA A 105 11.47 -25.47 3.56
N ALA A 106 10.55 -26.45 3.57
CA ALA A 106 10.16 -27.17 2.36
C ALA A 106 9.62 -26.24 1.27
N VAL A 107 8.78 -25.28 1.66
CA VAL A 107 8.20 -24.31 0.73
C VAL A 107 9.26 -23.31 0.21
N MET A 108 10.20 -22.90 1.07
CA MET A 108 11.36 -22.09 0.62
C MET A 108 12.15 -22.82 -0.46
N GLU A 109 12.47 -24.10 -0.22
CA GLU A 109 13.25 -24.91 -1.14
C GLU A 109 12.48 -25.17 -2.45
N LEU A 110 11.16 -25.38 -2.39
CA LEU A 110 10.31 -25.49 -3.58
C LEU A 110 10.40 -24.22 -4.45
N ILE A 111 10.31 -23.04 -3.82
CA ILE A 111 10.40 -21.75 -4.50
C ILE A 111 11.77 -21.55 -5.14
N GLU A 112 12.83 -21.94 -4.43
CA GLU A 112 14.20 -21.86 -4.95
C GLU A 112 14.41 -22.83 -6.12
N GLN A 113 13.91 -24.06 -6.03
CA GLN A 113 14.04 -25.06 -7.09
C GLN A 113 13.34 -24.62 -8.38
N ARG A 114 12.09 -24.13 -8.28
CA ARG A 114 11.27 -23.73 -9.44
C ARG A 114 11.63 -22.38 -10.04
N PHE A 115 11.82 -21.35 -9.21
CA PHE A 115 11.97 -19.98 -9.69
C PHE A 115 13.37 -19.40 -9.49
N LYS A 116 14.29 -20.16 -8.88
CA LYS A 116 15.66 -19.70 -8.54
C LYS A 116 15.67 -18.45 -7.66
N ILE A 117 14.60 -18.24 -6.89
CA ILE A 117 14.44 -17.12 -5.98
C ILE A 117 14.70 -17.60 -4.56
N LYS A 118 15.75 -17.08 -3.93
CA LYS A 118 16.00 -17.29 -2.50
C LYS A 118 15.10 -16.37 -1.68
N LEU A 119 14.19 -16.94 -0.89
CA LEU A 119 13.42 -16.22 0.14
C LEU A 119 13.91 -16.64 1.53
N PRO A 120 14.00 -15.73 2.50
CA PRO A 120 14.27 -16.14 3.87
C PRO A 120 13.05 -16.88 4.44
N VAL A 121 13.27 -17.97 5.18
CA VAL A 121 12.21 -18.82 5.77
C VAL A 121 11.12 -18.01 6.49
N ARG A 122 11.50 -16.95 7.20
CA ARG A 122 10.56 -16.04 7.90
C ARG A 122 9.58 -15.31 6.97
N ALA A 123 9.97 -15.05 5.73
CA ALA A 123 9.16 -14.33 4.75
C ALA A 123 8.18 -15.25 4.02
N VAL A 124 8.45 -16.56 3.95
CA VAL A 124 7.62 -17.53 3.22
C VAL A 124 6.17 -17.48 3.67
N GLY A 125 5.93 -17.45 4.99
CA GLY A 125 4.58 -17.33 5.55
C GLY A 125 3.88 -16.05 5.10
N THR A 126 4.56 -14.90 5.18
CA THR A 126 4.00 -13.60 4.77
C THR A 126 3.70 -13.53 3.27
N TYR A 127 4.45 -14.25 2.45
CA TYR A 127 4.23 -14.29 1.00
C TYR A 127 3.01 -15.12 0.61
N LEU A 128 2.66 -16.13 1.41
CA LEU A 128 1.59 -17.10 1.09
C LEU A 128 0.32 -16.91 1.93
N ALA A 129 0.33 -16.04 2.94
CA ALA A 129 -0.80 -15.79 3.84
C ALA A 129 -1.90 -14.86 3.28
N ARG A 130 -1.89 -14.53 1.98
CA ARG A 130 -2.84 -13.58 1.40
C ARG A 130 -3.36 -14.04 0.05
#